data_AF-A0A2R6J0D5-F1
#
_entry.id   AF-A0A2R6J0D5-F1
#
_cell.length_a   1.000
_cell.length_b   1.000
_cell.length_c   1.000
_cell.angle_alpha   90.00
_cell.angle_beta   90.00
_cell.angle_gamma   90.00
#
_symmetry.space_group_name_H-M   'P 1'
#
loop_
_entity.id
_entity.type
_entity.pdbx_description
1 polymer ?
#
loop_
_entity_poly.entity_id
_entity_poly.type
_entity_poly.pdbx_seq_one_letter_code
_entity_poly.pdbx_strand_id
1 'polypeptide(L)'
;MTPEDILEGMGTIKRMLTVGTVFAAVGYPLGGAALFLEFTQFHPLIDSSFVQHTGYSIAGGGADRAGMAALNGDPATIHKFPSLLLWMKLGGIAHILVGISVALAAIVRTLTMVPARLGYEFDD
;
A
#
# COMPACT_ATOMS: atom_id res chain seq x y z
N MET A 1 -29.65 4.66 -24.11
CA MET A 1 -28.24 5.06 -23.99
C MET A 1 -27.94 5.93 -25.18
N THR A 2 -27.91 7.23 -24.97
CA THR A 2 -27.62 8.23 -26.00
C THR A 2 -26.11 8.32 -26.23
N PRO A 3 -25.65 8.89 -27.36
CA PRO A 3 -24.22 9.16 -27.58
C PRO A 3 -23.59 10.01 -26.46
N GLU A 4 -24.36 10.89 -25.85
CA GLU A 4 -23.95 11.75 -24.74
C GLU A 4 -23.68 10.93 -23.46
N ASP A 5 -24.57 9.96 -23.14
CA ASP A 5 -24.38 9.03 -22.02
C ASP A 5 -23.08 8.21 -22.15
N ILE A 6 -22.69 7.86 -23.38
CA ILE A 6 -21.45 7.12 -23.68
C ILE A 6 -20.22 7.98 -23.41
N LEU A 7 -20.23 9.23 -23.85
CA LEU A 7 -19.11 10.16 -23.69
C LEU A 7 -18.87 10.52 -22.23
N GLU A 8 -19.94 10.75 -21.46
CA GLU A 8 -19.84 10.97 -20.01
C GLU A 8 -19.29 9.73 -19.27
N GLY A 9 -19.76 8.55 -19.66
CA GLY A 9 -19.25 7.27 -19.14
C GLY A 9 -17.74 7.09 -19.40
N MET A 10 -17.29 7.36 -20.63
CA MET A 10 -15.87 7.31 -21.00
C MET A 10 -15.01 8.31 -20.22
N GLY A 11 -15.51 9.54 -20.02
CA GLY A 11 -14.84 10.57 -19.21
C GLY A 11 -14.60 10.11 -17.77
N THR A 12 -15.62 9.48 -17.17
CA THR A 12 -15.55 8.93 -15.81
C THR A 12 -14.53 7.79 -15.71
N ILE A 13 -14.54 6.85 -16.66
CA ILE A 13 -13.59 5.72 -16.71
C ILE A 13 -12.15 6.24 -16.82
N LYS A 14 -11.89 7.22 -17.69
CA LYS A 14 -10.56 7.82 -17.86
C LYS A 14 -10.07 8.49 -16.58
N ARG A 15 -10.95 9.19 -15.86
CA ARG A 15 -10.63 9.80 -14.58
C ARG A 15 -10.29 8.74 -13.52
N MET A 16 -11.09 7.69 -13.41
CA MET A 16 -10.82 6.56 -12.49
C MET A 16 -9.49 5.88 -12.78
N LEU A 17 -9.18 5.61 -14.06
CA LEU A 17 -7.92 4.99 -14.48
C LEU A 17 -6.71 5.89 -14.15
N THR A 18 -6.86 7.19 -14.30
CA THR A 18 -5.80 8.16 -13.96
C THR A 18 -5.51 8.14 -12.45
N VAL A 19 -6.55 8.15 -11.62
CA VAL A 19 -6.41 8.04 -10.15
C VAL A 19 -5.77 6.71 -9.75
N GLY A 20 -6.21 5.60 -10.34
CA GLY A 20 -5.62 4.28 -10.10
C GLY A 20 -4.14 4.21 -10.49
N THR A 21 -3.76 4.88 -11.59
CA THR A 21 -2.36 4.97 -12.04
C THR A 21 -1.51 5.77 -11.06
N VAL A 22 -2.00 6.92 -10.57
CA VAL A 22 -1.31 7.72 -9.55
C VAL A 22 -1.14 6.92 -8.25
N PHE A 23 -2.19 6.21 -7.83
CA PHE A 23 -2.13 5.34 -6.66
C PHE A 23 -1.10 4.22 -6.83
N ALA A 24 -1.06 3.56 -7.99
CA ALA A 24 -0.07 2.52 -8.26
C ALA A 24 1.36 3.08 -8.35
N ALA A 25 1.56 4.25 -8.97
CA ALA A 25 2.88 4.85 -9.14
C ALA A 25 3.47 5.40 -7.83
N VAL A 26 2.64 5.89 -6.92
CA VAL A 26 3.10 6.53 -5.67
C VAL A 26 2.85 5.64 -4.47
N GLY A 27 1.64 5.10 -4.32
CA GLY A 27 1.24 4.32 -3.15
C GLY A 27 1.94 2.96 -3.08
N TYR A 28 2.15 2.29 -4.21
CA TYR A 28 2.79 0.98 -4.22
C TYR A 28 4.28 1.02 -3.81
N PRO A 29 5.12 1.94 -4.34
CA PRO A 29 6.49 2.10 -3.84
C PRO A 29 6.55 2.53 -2.38
N LEU A 30 5.64 3.40 -1.91
CA LEU A 30 5.59 3.80 -0.51
C LEU A 30 5.28 2.60 0.42
N GLY A 31 4.32 1.75 0.03
CA GLY A 31 4.04 0.51 0.77
C GLY A 31 5.23 -0.45 0.78
N GLY A 32 5.91 -0.61 -0.37
CA GLY A 32 7.13 -1.41 -0.47
C GLY A 32 8.30 -0.87 0.35
N ALA A 33 8.54 0.44 0.33
CA ALA A 33 9.58 1.10 1.12
C ALA A 33 9.33 0.96 2.62
N ALA A 34 8.08 1.06 3.07
CA ALA A 34 7.72 0.83 4.45
C ALA A 34 8.01 -0.61 4.89
N LEU A 35 7.66 -1.62 4.07
CA LEU A 35 8.01 -3.02 4.33
C LEU A 35 9.53 -3.22 4.37
N PHE A 36 10.28 -2.56 3.48
CA PHE A 36 11.74 -2.65 3.47
C PHE A 36 12.36 -2.10 4.76
N LEU A 37 11.95 -0.90 5.21
CA LEU A 37 12.41 -0.32 6.47
C LEU A 37 12.03 -1.18 7.68
N GLU A 38 10.84 -1.79 7.64
CA GLU A 38 10.41 -2.73 8.68
C GLU A 38 11.36 -3.93 8.79
N PHE A 39 11.62 -4.62 7.68
CA PHE A 39 12.48 -5.81 7.68
C PHE A 39 13.95 -5.49 8.00
N THR A 40 14.44 -4.33 7.60
CA THR A 40 15.86 -3.99 7.71
C THR A 40 16.21 -3.19 8.97
N GLN A 41 15.24 -2.50 9.58
CA GLN A 41 15.48 -1.66 10.76
C GLN A 41 14.65 -2.11 11.96
N PHE A 42 13.33 -2.27 11.81
CA PHE A 42 12.45 -2.57 12.95
C PHE A 42 12.68 -3.97 13.54
N HIS A 43 12.71 -5.01 12.69
CA HIS A 43 12.91 -6.39 13.16
C HIS A 43 14.22 -6.57 13.95
N PRO A 44 15.38 -6.11 13.43
CA PRO A 44 16.63 -6.17 14.17
C PRO A 44 16.59 -5.40 15.51
N LEU A 45 15.91 -4.25 15.57
CA LEU A 45 15.76 -3.46 16.80
C LEU A 45 14.92 -4.17 17.87
N ILE A 46 13.86 -4.85 17.45
CA ILE A 46 13.04 -5.67 18.35
C ILE A 46 13.84 -6.87 18.88
N ASP A 47 14.52 -7.59 18.00
CA ASP A 47 15.33 -8.75 18.41
C ASP A 47 16.43 -8.34 19.38
N SER A 48 17.14 -7.23 19.10
CA SER A 48 18.14 -6.71 20.03
C SER A 48 17.53 -6.31 21.37
N SER A 49 16.34 -5.71 21.38
CA SER A 49 15.67 -5.31 22.62
C SER A 49 15.27 -6.53 23.46
N PHE A 50 14.81 -7.62 22.85
CA PHE A 50 14.46 -8.83 23.60
C PHE A 50 15.68 -9.57 24.13
N VAL A 51 16.80 -9.54 23.42
CA VAL A 51 18.06 -10.14 23.88
C VAL A 51 18.67 -9.33 25.02
N GLN A 52 18.64 -7.99 24.94
CA GLN A 52 19.29 -7.11 25.91
C GLN A 52 18.45 -6.86 27.16
N HIS A 53 17.11 -6.83 27.02
CA HIS A 53 16.20 -6.42 28.09
C HIS A 53 15.21 -7.54 28.47
N THR A 54 15.73 -8.72 28.80
CA THR A 54 14.92 -9.95 29.08
C THR A 54 13.94 -9.81 30.25
N GLY A 55 14.19 -8.89 31.19
CA GLY A 55 13.31 -8.62 32.33
C GLY A 55 12.27 -7.51 32.10
N TYR A 56 12.20 -6.95 30.89
CA TYR A 56 11.43 -5.75 30.60
C TYR A 56 10.61 -5.87 29.31
N SER A 57 9.37 -5.43 29.37
CA SER A 57 8.49 -5.35 28.19
C SER A 57 8.74 -4.08 27.39
N ILE A 58 8.59 -4.18 26.06
CA ILE A 58 8.57 -3.06 25.10
C ILE A 58 7.39 -2.11 25.36
N ALA A 59 6.33 -2.60 26.02
CA ALA A 59 5.19 -1.79 26.45
C ALA A 59 5.43 -1.03 27.78
N GLY A 60 6.66 -1.09 28.32
CA GLY A 60 7.04 -0.38 29.55
C GLY A 60 6.88 -1.19 30.85
N GLY A 61 6.37 -2.42 30.82
CA GLY A 61 6.29 -3.28 32.01
C GLY A 61 7.65 -3.81 32.49
N GLY A 62 7.86 -3.93 33.81
CA GLY A 62 9.09 -4.45 34.42
C GLY A 62 9.36 -3.81 35.80
N ALA A 63 10.51 -4.13 36.41
CA ALA A 63 10.99 -3.46 37.63
C ALA A 63 11.20 -1.96 37.40
N ASP A 64 11.30 -1.15 38.46
CA ASP A 64 11.33 0.31 38.36
C ASP A 64 12.40 0.82 37.36
N ARG A 65 11.94 1.59 36.37
CA ARG A 65 12.73 2.05 35.20
C ARG A 65 13.19 3.50 35.35
N ALA A 66 12.77 4.17 36.43
CA ALA A 66 13.06 5.56 36.69
C ALA A 66 14.58 5.77 36.87
N GLY A 67 15.24 6.34 35.85
CA GLY A 67 16.67 6.68 35.87
C GLY A 67 17.54 5.94 34.85
N MET A 68 17.00 4.94 34.15
CA MET A 68 17.79 4.15 33.19
C MET A 68 17.65 4.70 31.76
N ALA A 69 18.43 5.73 31.42
CA ALA A 69 18.36 6.43 30.14
C ALA A 69 18.52 5.50 28.92
N ALA A 70 19.42 4.52 28.99
CA ALA A 70 19.60 3.52 27.93
C ALA A 70 18.37 2.61 27.75
N LEU A 71 17.73 2.23 28.85
CA LEU A 71 16.59 1.31 28.87
C LEU A 71 15.27 1.96 28.41
N ASN A 72 15.22 3.30 28.39
CA ASN A 72 14.10 4.09 27.86
C ASN A 72 14.35 4.56 26.41
N GLY A 73 15.62 4.60 25.96
CA GLY A 73 15.98 5.01 24.60
C GLY A 73 15.63 3.98 23.53
N ASP A 74 15.80 2.69 23.82
CA ASP A 74 15.50 1.62 22.86
C ASP A 74 14.00 1.48 22.57
N PRO A 75 13.09 1.40 23.57
CA PRO A 75 11.66 1.35 23.32
C PRO A 75 11.15 2.61 22.61
N ALA A 76 11.68 3.80 22.96
CA ALA A 76 11.35 5.04 22.28
C ALA A 76 11.79 5.06 20.81
N THR A 77 12.84 4.31 20.45
CA THR A 77 13.28 4.15 19.06
C THR A 77 12.41 3.14 18.32
N ILE A 78 12.04 2.03 18.97
CA ILE A 78 11.13 1.01 18.41
C ILE A 78 9.74 1.60 18.14
N HIS A 79 9.23 2.47 19.02
CA HIS A 79 7.91 3.09 18.88
C HIS A 79 7.80 4.11 17.73
N LYS A 80 8.92 4.45 17.07
CA LYS A 80 8.90 5.28 15.84
C LYS A 80 8.36 4.50 14.64
N PHE A 81 8.36 3.18 14.70
CA PHE A 81 7.84 2.30 13.66
C PHE A 81 6.39 1.91 14.00
N PRO A 82 5.40 2.22 13.13
CA PRO A 82 4.02 1.81 13.35
C PRO A 82 3.89 0.28 13.25
N SER A 83 2.91 -0.31 13.94
CA SER A 83 2.86 -1.77 14.16
C SER A 83 2.83 -2.63 12.87
N LEU A 84 3.65 -3.69 12.88
CA LEU A 84 3.85 -4.70 11.82
C LEU A 84 2.55 -5.24 11.19
N LEU A 85 1.53 -5.46 12.02
CA LEU A 85 0.23 -5.99 11.60
C LEU A 85 -0.56 -4.99 10.74
N LEU A 86 -0.39 -3.69 10.99
CA LEU A 86 -1.02 -2.63 10.20
C LEU A 86 -0.36 -2.52 8.82
N TRP A 87 0.97 -2.52 8.77
CA TRP A 87 1.72 -2.39 7.51
C TRP A 87 1.64 -3.61 6.62
N MET A 88 1.69 -4.83 7.17
CA MET A 88 1.46 -6.04 6.37
C MET A 88 0.05 -6.08 5.78
N LYS A 89 -0.97 -5.69 6.55
CA LYS A 89 -2.33 -5.55 6.03
C LYS A 89 -2.41 -4.49 4.95
N LEU A 90 -1.79 -3.33 5.16
CA LEU A 90 -1.81 -2.23 4.21
C LEU A 90 -1.03 -2.55 2.92
N GLY A 91 0.12 -3.19 3.03
CA GLY A 91 0.93 -3.64 1.90
C GLY A 91 0.23 -4.72 1.07
N GLY A 92 -0.41 -5.70 1.72
CA GLY A 92 -1.23 -6.69 1.05
C GLY A 92 -2.42 -6.07 0.30
N ILE A 93 -3.13 -5.14 0.94
CA ILE A 93 -4.23 -4.39 0.31
C ILE A 93 -3.72 -3.56 -0.88
N ALA A 94 -2.59 -2.86 -0.72
CA ALA A 94 -2.00 -2.08 -1.80
C ALA A 94 -1.65 -2.95 -3.02
N HIS A 95 -1.09 -4.14 -2.81
CA HIS A 95 -0.79 -5.07 -3.90
C HIS A 95 -2.04 -5.56 -4.62
N ILE A 96 -3.10 -5.91 -3.87
CA ILE A 96 -4.40 -6.30 -4.45
C ILE A 96 -5.02 -5.16 -5.26
N LEU A 97 -5.03 -3.94 -4.72
CA LEU A 97 -5.60 -2.76 -5.39
C LEU A 97 -4.85 -2.42 -6.68
N VAL A 98 -3.52 -2.57 -6.70
CA VAL A 98 -2.72 -2.41 -7.91
C VAL A 98 -3.07 -3.48 -8.94
N GLY A 99 -3.16 -4.75 -8.54
CA GLY A 99 -3.56 -5.85 -9.41
C GLY A 99 -4.92 -5.63 -10.05
N ILE A 100 -5.92 -5.20 -9.26
CA ILE A 100 -7.25 -4.85 -9.75
C ILE A 100 -7.19 -3.67 -10.73
N SER A 101 -6.41 -2.63 -10.43
CA SER A 101 -6.26 -1.45 -11.29
C SER A 101 -5.65 -1.81 -12.64
N VAL A 102 -4.62 -2.65 -12.65
CA VAL A 102 -3.98 -3.14 -13.88
C VAL A 102 -4.93 -4.02 -14.70
N ALA A 103 -5.66 -4.92 -14.04
CA ALA A 103 -6.67 -5.76 -14.70
C ALA A 103 -7.77 -4.91 -15.35
N LEU A 104 -8.30 -3.91 -14.63
CA LEU A 104 -9.30 -2.97 -15.17
C LEU A 104 -8.75 -2.18 -16.35
N ALA A 105 -7.50 -1.70 -16.28
CA ALA A 105 -6.85 -1.00 -17.38
C ALA A 105 -6.75 -1.88 -18.63
N ALA A 106 -6.39 -3.16 -18.46
CA ALA A 106 -6.31 -4.13 -19.55
C ALA A 106 -7.68 -4.43 -20.16
N ILE A 107 -8.73 -4.55 -19.33
CA ILE A 107 -10.11 -4.76 -19.80
C ILE A 107 -10.57 -3.54 -20.62
N VAL A 108 -10.38 -2.32 -20.11
CA VAL A 108 -10.74 -1.08 -20.82
C VAL A 108 -9.97 -1.00 -22.14
N ARG A 109 -8.66 -1.23 -22.14
CA ARG A 109 -7.83 -1.28 -23.36
C ARG A 109 -8.41 -2.27 -24.38
N THR A 110 -8.73 -3.48 -23.94
CA THR A 110 -9.26 -4.54 -24.80
C THR A 110 -10.60 -4.13 -25.39
N LEU A 111 -11.53 -3.62 -24.57
CA LEU A 111 -12.85 -3.16 -24.99
C LEU A 111 -12.79 -1.96 -25.94
N THR A 112 -11.86 -1.02 -25.74
CA THR A 112 -11.65 0.12 -26.66
C THR A 112 -11.00 -0.27 -27.99
N MET A 113 -10.40 -1.47 -28.08
CA MET A 113 -9.88 -2.03 -29.33
C MET A 113 -10.90 -2.94 -30.04
N VAL A 114 -12.04 -3.28 -29.41
CA VAL A 114 -13.17 -3.98 -30.02
C VAL A 114 -14.02 -3.14 -31.00
N PRO A 115 -14.18 -1.81 -30.91
CA PRO A 115 -15.09 -1.07 -31.79
C PRO A 115 -14.66 -1.15 -33.26
N ALA A 116 -13.37 -1.37 -33.52
CA ALA A 116 -12.85 -1.57 -34.88
C ALA A 116 -13.27 -2.91 -35.52
N ARG A 117 -13.80 -3.87 -34.75
CA ARG A 117 -14.23 -5.20 -35.25
C ARG A 117 -15.75 -5.44 -35.21
N LEU A 118 -16.52 -4.50 -34.67
CA LEU A 118 -18.00 -4.58 -34.62
C LEU A 118 -18.70 -3.33 -35.18
N GLY A 119 -17.96 -2.29 -35.57
CA GLY A 119 -18.50 -0.99 -35.97
C GLY A 119 -18.29 -0.58 -37.42
N TYR A 120 -17.89 -1.48 -38.31
CA TYR A 120 -17.89 -1.23 -39.77
C TYR A 120 -18.93 -2.13 -40.46
N GLU A 121 -20.19 -1.94 -40.08
CA GLU A 121 -21.39 -2.31 -40.88
C GLU A 121 -22.45 -1.17 -40.80
N PHE A 122 -22.03 0.06 -40.50
CA PHE A 122 -22.87 1.24 -40.69
C PHE A 122 -22.21 2.09 -41.78
N ASP A 123 -22.86 2.10 -42.94
CA ASP A 123 -22.61 2.93 -44.15
C ASP A 123 -21.56 2.40 -45.15
N ASP A 124 -21.90 1.31 -45.87
CA ASP A 124 -22.30 1.27 -47.29
C ASP A 124 -22.58 -0.18 -47.75
#